data_AF-A0A438EKW4-F1
#
_entry.id   AF-A0A438EKW4-F1
#
_cell.length_a   1.000
_cell.length_b   1.000
_cell.length_c   1.000
_cell.angle_alpha   90.00
_cell.angle_beta   90.00
_cell.angle_gamma   90.00
#
_symmetry.space_group_name_H-M   'P 1'
#
loop_
_entity.id
_entity.type
_entity.pdbx_description
1 polymer ?
#
loop_
_entity_poly.entity_id
_entity_poly.type
_entity_poly.pdbx_seq_one_letter_code
_entity_poly.pdbx_strand_id
1 'polypeptide(L)'
;MAVSASNIIYYNRRTLRPPTLSFSKLQIHSKFTTLGFPSLFQHPHHSYSPTSISPSASPVAKAASSFVEVDDYKNSFDSTATTSSWPEFARNVSGEWDGYGADFSSEGKPIELPEFVVPEAYREWEVKVFDWQTQCPTLAEPEDHTVTYKLIKLLPTVGCEADAATRYSIDERNIGGSHNSLAAFAYQSTGCYAALWPTEDGLFELEHCLIDPQNKESRVRIIQVLLLDNGRMVLQNIQVFCEQWYGPFRNGEQLGGCAIRDSAFASTDAMKSSEVVGVWQASSSVASFHSSQTNVFQELVEGITQKSARDGDNLILLPKQLWCSVSEREDGDACCEVGWLLDRGHAITSRCIFSKDANLKEIAVARESLAVEGA
;
A
#
# COMPACT_ATOMS: atom_id res chain seq x y z
N MET A 1 29.00 27.90 -61.27
CA MET A 1 29.32 26.46 -61.25
C MET A 1 30.21 26.22 -60.04
N ALA A 2 29.64 25.56 -59.04
CA ALA A 2 30.25 25.28 -57.75
C ALA A 2 31.22 24.10 -57.88
N VAL A 3 32.38 24.20 -57.23
CA VAL A 3 33.35 23.12 -57.06
C VAL A 3 33.27 22.65 -55.61
N SER A 4 33.07 21.35 -55.48
CA SER A 4 33.02 20.60 -54.23
C SER A 4 34.36 20.64 -53.48
N ALA A 5 34.28 20.81 -52.15
CA ALA A 5 35.30 20.31 -51.23
C ALA A 5 34.64 19.98 -49.88
N SER A 6 34.85 18.73 -49.46
CA SER A 6 34.37 18.10 -48.25
C SER A 6 34.88 18.78 -46.97
N ASN A 7 34.04 18.88 -45.95
CA ASN A 7 34.47 19.02 -44.55
C ASN A 7 33.76 17.98 -43.68
N ILE A 8 34.57 17.20 -42.99
CA ILE A 8 34.24 16.22 -41.96
C ILE A 8 33.84 16.97 -40.70
N ILE A 9 32.66 16.69 -40.14
CA ILE A 9 32.25 17.15 -38.80
C ILE A 9 32.23 15.94 -37.87
N TYR A 10 33.05 16.01 -36.82
CA TYR A 10 33.07 15.09 -35.69
C TYR A 10 31.76 15.19 -34.90
N TYR A 11 30.97 14.12 -34.85
CA TYR A 11 29.90 13.96 -33.84
C TYR A 11 30.45 13.19 -32.65
N ASN A 12 30.68 13.91 -31.55
CA ASN A 12 31.05 13.34 -30.26
C ASN A 12 29.77 12.87 -29.54
N ARG A 13 29.34 11.62 -29.79
CA ARG A 13 28.24 10.98 -29.04
C ARG A 13 28.78 10.52 -27.68
N ARG A 14 28.63 11.36 -26.65
CA ARG A 14 28.63 10.88 -25.26
C ARG A 14 27.29 10.19 -25.01
N THR A 15 27.31 8.87 -24.97
CA THR A 15 26.24 8.03 -24.44
C THR A 15 26.14 8.27 -22.93
N LEU A 16 25.11 9.01 -22.52
CA LEU A 16 24.72 9.12 -21.11
C LEU A 16 24.15 7.75 -20.70
N ARG A 17 24.86 7.05 -19.81
CA ARG A 17 24.35 5.90 -19.09
C ARG A 17 23.28 6.38 -18.10
N PRO A 18 22.20 5.61 -17.88
CA PRO A 18 21.25 5.92 -16.81
C PRO A 18 21.96 5.87 -15.45
N PRO A 19 21.57 6.72 -14.48
CA PRO A 19 22.19 6.71 -13.17
C PRO A 19 21.86 5.39 -12.47
N THR A 20 22.90 4.64 -12.13
CA THR A 20 22.81 3.51 -11.20
C THR A 20 22.53 4.07 -9.82
N LEU A 21 21.32 3.87 -9.30
CA LEU A 21 21.03 4.08 -7.88
C LEU A 21 21.96 3.18 -7.06
N SER A 22 22.84 3.82 -6.29
CA SER A 22 23.77 3.15 -5.38
C SER A 22 22.99 2.68 -4.17
N PHE A 23 22.72 1.37 -4.08
CA PHE A 23 22.29 0.76 -2.83
C PHE A 23 23.40 0.94 -1.79
N SER A 24 23.14 1.80 -0.81
CA SER A 24 23.98 2.00 0.37
C SER A 24 24.23 0.67 1.06
N LYS A 25 25.50 0.25 1.10
CA LYS A 25 25.98 -0.90 1.88
C LYS A 25 25.76 -0.64 3.37
N LEU A 26 24.69 -1.18 3.95
CA LEU A 26 24.66 -1.46 5.38
C LEU A 26 25.47 -2.74 5.64
N GLN A 27 26.71 -2.57 6.08
CA GLN A 27 27.52 -3.67 6.59
C GLN A 27 26.89 -4.20 7.88
N ILE A 28 26.20 -5.34 7.79
CA ILE A 28 25.79 -6.11 8.96
C ILE A 28 26.95 -7.04 9.33
N HIS A 29 27.60 -6.75 10.45
CA HIS A 29 28.55 -7.68 11.08
C HIS A 29 27.76 -8.86 11.69
N SER A 30 27.68 -10.00 11.00
CA SER A 30 27.29 -11.27 11.61
C SER A 30 28.51 -11.96 12.21
N LYS A 31 28.54 -12.10 13.53
CA LYS A 31 29.48 -13.00 14.21
C LYS A 31 28.95 -14.42 14.06
N PHE A 32 29.56 -15.19 13.16
CA PHE A 32 29.39 -16.64 13.10
C PHE A 32 29.92 -17.27 14.39
N THR A 33 29.06 -17.98 15.12
CA THR A 33 29.49 -18.95 16.12
C THR A 33 29.05 -20.33 15.65
N THR A 34 30.02 -21.10 15.16
CA THR A 34 29.86 -22.47 14.71
C THR A 34 29.72 -23.38 15.94
N LEU A 35 28.58 -24.05 16.10
CA LEU A 35 28.47 -25.21 16.99
C LEU A 35 27.90 -26.38 16.19
N GLY A 36 28.72 -27.43 16.07
CA GLY A 36 28.48 -28.60 15.25
C GLY A 36 27.40 -29.52 15.81
N PHE A 37 26.69 -30.15 14.88
CA PHE A 37 25.81 -31.29 15.11
C PHE A 37 26.60 -32.56 15.43
N PRO A 38 25.99 -33.49 16.17
CA PRO A 38 26.03 -34.89 15.79
C PRO A 38 24.64 -35.42 15.45
N SER A 39 24.59 -36.08 14.31
CA SER A 39 23.51 -36.94 13.83
C SER A 39 23.24 -38.12 14.75
N LEU A 40 21.98 -38.47 14.98
CA LEU A 40 21.55 -39.84 15.28
C LEU A 40 20.13 -40.05 14.75
N PHE A 41 20.02 -40.88 13.71
CA PHE A 41 18.77 -41.45 13.21
C PHE A 41 18.18 -42.43 14.22
N GLN A 42 16.85 -42.49 14.33
CA GLN A 42 16.06 -43.73 14.32
C GLN A 42 14.54 -43.45 14.29
N HIS A 43 13.87 -43.99 13.28
CA HIS A 43 12.41 -44.12 13.19
C HIS A 43 11.88 -45.18 14.18
N PRO A 44 10.59 -45.11 14.53
CA PRO A 44 9.74 -46.27 14.22
C PRO A 44 8.39 -45.90 13.58
N HIS A 45 7.97 -46.77 12.66
CA HIS A 45 6.65 -46.84 12.06
C HIS A 45 5.57 -47.25 13.08
N HIS A 46 4.45 -46.53 13.12
CA HIS A 46 3.19 -47.10 13.59
C HIS A 46 2.02 -46.62 12.73
N SER A 47 1.38 -47.59 12.08
CA SER A 47 0.14 -47.52 11.32
C SER A 47 -1.08 -47.53 12.25
N TYR A 48 -1.99 -46.56 12.10
CA TYR A 48 -3.37 -46.68 12.58
C TYR A 48 -4.35 -46.02 11.60
N SER A 49 -5.37 -46.79 11.20
CA SER A 49 -6.50 -46.43 10.34
C SER A 49 -7.60 -45.66 11.12
N PRO A 50 -8.56 -45.00 10.43
CA PRO A 50 -9.31 -43.86 10.96
C PRO A 50 -10.62 -44.25 11.65
N THR A 51 -11.00 -43.52 12.70
CA THR A 51 -12.32 -43.64 13.36
C THR A 51 -13.09 -42.33 13.24
N SER A 52 -14.34 -42.46 12.81
CA SER A 52 -15.37 -41.44 12.57
C SER A 52 -15.70 -40.54 13.78
N ILE A 53 -15.94 -39.25 13.52
CA ILE A 53 -16.42 -38.25 14.47
C ILE A 53 -17.91 -37.97 14.19
N SER A 54 -18.74 -38.06 15.23
CA SER A 54 -20.12 -37.51 15.28
C SER A 54 -20.17 -36.33 16.25
N PRO A 55 -21.04 -35.32 16.04
CA PRO A 55 -20.99 -34.05 16.76
C PRO A 55 -21.79 -34.08 18.06
N SER A 56 -21.29 -33.41 19.10
CA SER A 56 -22.02 -33.13 20.34
C SER A 56 -22.13 -31.62 20.58
N ALA A 57 -23.34 -31.23 21.00
CA ALA A 57 -23.85 -29.87 21.08
C ALA A 57 -23.32 -29.06 22.29
N SER A 58 -23.17 -27.75 22.09
CA SER A 58 -22.88 -26.76 23.13
C SER A 58 -24.11 -26.43 23.99
N PRO A 59 -23.95 -26.11 25.29
CA PRO A 59 -25.04 -25.55 26.09
C PRO A 59 -25.07 -24.01 26.05
N VAL A 60 -26.28 -23.50 25.92
CA VAL A 60 -26.69 -22.08 25.98
C VAL A 60 -26.63 -21.58 27.43
N ALA A 61 -25.96 -20.44 27.67
CA ALA A 61 -26.00 -19.73 28.95
C ALA A 61 -27.08 -18.63 28.92
N LYS A 62 -27.97 -18.67 29.91
CA LYS A 62 -29.08 -17.74 30.16
C LYS A 62 -28.57 -16.44 30.78
N ALA A 63 -28.95 -15.31 30.19
CA ALA A 63 -28.80 -13.99 30.79
C ALA A 63 -29.85 -13.79 31.91
N ALA A 64 -29.42 -13.29 33.07
CA ALA A 64 -30.28 -12.80 34.13
C ALA A 64 -30.24 -11.27 34.15
N SER A 65 -31.43 -10.68 34.16
CA SER A 65 -31.69 -9.24 34.23
C SER A 65 -31.71 -8.79 35.68
N SER A 66 -31.04 -7.68 36.02
CA SER A 66 -31.33 -6.94 37.25
C SER A 66 -31.33 -5.45 36.97
N PHE A 67 -32.46 -4.83 37.32
CA PHE A 67 -32.82 -3.42 37.21
C PHE A 67 -32.47 -2.73 38.54
N VAL A 68 -31.83 -1.56 38.51
CA VAL A 68 -31.79 -0.60 39.63
C VAL A 68 -31.91 0.81 39.05
N GLU A 69 -32.91 1.56 39.52
CA GLU A 69 -33.21 2.96 39.18
C GLU A 69 -32.18 3.94 39.76
N VAL A 70 -31.66 4.85 38.92
CA VAL A 70 -31.88 6.33 38.87
C VAL A 70 -31.49 7.10 40.13
N ASP A 71 -30.47 7.96 39.98
CA ASP A 71 -30.46 9.27 40.63
C ASP A 71 -30.14 10.35 39.58
N ASP A 72 -31.00 11.36 39.58
CA ASP A 72 -31.12 12.47 38.64
C ASP A 72 -30.30 13.68 39.15
N TYR A 73 -29.34 14.16 38.36
CA TYR A 73 -28.78 15.51 38.51
C TYR A 73 -28.66 16.18 37.15
N LYS A 74 -29.57 17.12 36.91
CA LYS A 74 -29.58 18.07 35.78
C LYS A 74 -28.61 19.23 35.97
N ASN A 75 -28.25 19.80 34.81
CA ASN A 75 -27.43 20.98 34.48
C ASN A 75 -25.96 20.60 34.20
N SER A 76 -25.35 20.90 33.07
CA SER A 76 -25.51 22.05 32.16
C SER A 76 -24.86 21.74 30.79
N PHE A 77 -25.40 22.39 29.77
CA PHE A 77 -24.95 22.65 28.40
C PHE A 77 -23.50 22.32 27.96
N ASP A 78 -23.41 21.92 26.69
CA ASP A 78 -22.28 21.95 25.75
C ASP A 78 -21.12 20.98 25.95
N SER A 79 -21.15 19.89 25.18
CA SER A 79 -20.22 19.66 24.07
C SER A 79 -20.65 18.35 23.39
N THR A 80 -21.08 18.40 22.13
CA THR A 80 -21.00 17.21 21.27
C THR A 80 -19.52 16.90 21.11
N ALA A 81 -18.96 16.11 22.04
CA ALA A 81 -17.66 15.51 21.87
C ALA A 81 -17.77 14.61 20.64
N THR A 82 -17.30 15.10 19.50
CA THR A 82 -17.00 14.27 18.35
C THR A 82 -15.95 13.27 18.83
N THR A 83 -16.40 12.07 19.19
CA THR A 83 -15.52 10.96 19.50
C THR A 83 -14.69 10.69 18.25
N SER A 84 -13.38 10.93 18.31
CA SER A 84 -12.48 10.66 17.18
C SER A 84 -12.67 9.23 16.69
N SER A 85 -12.63 9.02 15.38
CA SER A 85 -12.72 7.68 14.82
C SER A 85 -11.41 6.88 14.91
N TRP A 86 -10.38 7.42 15.57
CA TRP A 86 -9.08 6.76 15.73
C TRP A 86 -9.16 5.33 16.30
N PRO A 87 -9.90 5.03 17.38
CA PRO A 87 -9.96 3.65 17.90
C PRO A 87 -10.56 2.66 16.90
N GLU A 88 -11.51 3.10 16.07
CA GLU A 88 -12.07 2.27 15.02
C GLU A 88 -11.09 2.08 13.85
N PHE A 89 -10.40 3.14 13.44
CA PHE A 89 -9.30 3.05 12.47
C PHE A 89 -8.22 2.07 12.96
N ALA A 90 -7.78 2.23 14.21
CA ALA A 90 -6.73 1.42 14.82
C ALA A 90 -7.10 -0.07 14.82
N ARG A 91 -8.35 -0.40 15.17
CA ARG A 91 -8.89 -1.76 15.10
C ARG A 91 -8.90 -2.31 13.67
N ASN A 92 -9.31 -1.51 12.69
CA ASN A 92 -9.50 -1.98 11.32
C ASN A 92 -8.19 -2.12 10.54
N VAL A 93 -7.15 -1.36 10.89
CA VAL A 93 -5.84 -1.44 10.23
C VAL A 93 -4.92 -2.50 10.86
N SER A 94 -5.14 -2.82 12.14
CA SER A 94 -4.28 -3.74 12.91
C SER A 94 -4.46 -5.20 12.55
N GLY A 95 -3.35 -5.93 12.42
CA GLY A 95 -3.34 -7.36 12.10
C GLY A 95 -2.10 -7.80 11.35
N GLU A 96 -2.05 -9.10 11.07
CA GLU A 96 -1.16 -9.69 10.07
C GLU A 96 -1.83 -9.56 8.70
N TRP A 97 -1.11 -9.00 7.75
CA TRP A 97 -1.57 -8.82 6.38
C TRP A 97 -0.62 -9.55 5.45
N ASP A 98 -1.10 -10.62 4.80
CA ASP A 98 -0.31 -11.41 3.86
C ASP A 98 -0.72 -11.06 2.43
N GLY A 99 0.22 -11.07 1.51
CA GLY A 99 -0.09 -10.72 0.13
C GLY A 99 1.08 -10.79 -0.82
N TYR A 100 0.98 -9.95 -1.84
CA TYR A 100 2.00 -9.79 -2.85
C TYR A 100 2.16 -8.32 -3.20
N GLY A 101 3.34 -7.96 -3.69
CA GLY A 101 3.58 -6.61 -4.18
C GLY A 101 4.61 -6.55 -5.30
N ALA A 102 4.52 -5.51 -6.11
CA ALA A 102 5.40 -5.31 -7.25
C ALA A 102 5.70 -3.83 -7.45
N ASP A 103 6.84 -3.58 -8.09
CA ASP A 103 7.27 -2.25 -8.48
C ASP A 103 6.95 -2.04 -9.96
N PHE A 104 6.46 -0.86 -10.32
CA PHE A 104 6.11 -0.45 -11.67
C PHE A 104 6.85 0.83 -12.03
N SER A 105 7.21 1.00 -13.30
CA SER A 105 7.78 2.25 -13.81
C SER A 105 6.77 3.40 -13.76
N SER A 106 7.22 4.63 -14.03
CA SER A 106 6.33 5.79 -14.15
C SER A 106 5.24 5.65 -15.23
N GLU A 107 5.40 4.71 -16.16
CA GLU A 107 4.44 4.38 -17.22
C GLU A 107 3.58 3.16 -16.89
N GLY A 108 3.68 2.61 -15.68
CA GLY A 108 2.90 1.44 -15.24
C GLY A 108 3.40 0.10 -15.75
N LYS A 109 4.65 0.01 -16.23
CA LYS A 109 5.24 -1.27 -16.64
C LYS A 109 5.85 -1.99 -15.45
N PRO A 110 5.57 -3.29 -15.26
CA PRO A 110 6.13 -4.04 -14.13
C PRO A 110 7.66 -4.14 -14.24
N ILE A 111 8.34 -4.00 -13.10
CA ILE A 111 9.80 -4.07 -12.97
C ILE A 111 10.17 -5.47 -12.49
N GLU A 112 11.00 -6.16 -13.28
CA GLU A 112 11.45 -7.51 -12.96
C GLU A 112 12.33 -7.51 -11.70
N LEU A 113 12.16 -8.55 -10.86
CA LEU A 113 12.99 -8.72 -9.68
C LEU A 113 14.46 -8.89 -10.07
N PRO A 114 15.40 -8.36 -9.27
CA PRO A 114 16.82 -8.51 -9.58
C PRO A 114 17.24 -9.98 -9.67
N GLU A 115 18.08 -10.30 -10.65
CA GLU A 115 18.52 -11.68 -10.90
C GLU A 115 19.09 -12.37 -9.64
N PHE A 116 19.75 -11.63 -8.76
CA PHE A 116 20.39 -12.19 -7.56
C PHE A 116 19.40 -12.64 -6.48
N VAL A 117 18.12 -12.25 -6.55
CA VAL A 117 17.07 -12.73 -5.63
C VAL A 117 16.22 -13.84 -6.24
N VAL A 118 16.29 -14.06 -7.55
CA VAL A 118 15.47 -15.03 -8.28
C VAL A 118 16.23 -16.36 -8.40
N PRO A 119 15.68 -17.49 -7.93
CA PRO A 119 16.30 -18.81 -8.09
C PRO A 119 16.62 -19.15 -9.55
N GLU A 120 17.72 -19.87 -9.78
CA GLU A 120 18.20 -20.24 -11.12
C GLU A 120 17.16 -21.03 -11.94
N ALA A 121 16.34 -21.85 -11.28
CA ALA A 121 15.27 -22.61 -11.91
C ALA A 121 14.30 -21.73 -12.72
N TYR A 122 13.96 -20.52 -12.25
CA TYR A 122 13.11 -19.60 -13.01
C TYR A 122 13.76 -19.19 -14.34
N ARG A 123 15.08 -19.07 -14.38
CA ARG A 123 15.83 -18.75 -15.61
C ARG A 123 15.85 -19.94 -16.57
N GLU A 124 16.07 -21.14 -16.05
CA GLU A 124 16.00 -22.38 -16.84
C GLU A 124 14.62 -22.56 -17.50
N TRP A 125 13.57 -22.07 -16.84
CA TRP A 125 12.19 -22.11 -17.34
C TRP A 125 11.80 -20.87 -18.15
N GLU A 126 12.70 -19.90 -18.33
CA GLU A 126 12.46 -18.60 -18.98
C GLU A 126 11.27 -17.83 -18.35
N VAL A 127 11.05 -18.01 -17.06
CA VAL A 127 9.99 -17.35 -16.29
C VAL A 127 10.54 -16.10 -15.61
N LYS A 128 10.00 -14.95 -16.00
CA LYS A 128 10.28 -13.67 -15.32
C LYS A 128 9.48 -13.56 -14.03
N VAL A 129 10.12 -13.07 -12.98
CA VAL A 129 9.48 -12.86 -11.68
C VAL A 129 9.41 -11.36 -11.41
N PHE A 130 8.21 -10.86 -11.14
CA PHE A 130 7.95 -9.45 -10.86
C PHE A 130 7.46 -9.20 -9.44
N ASP A 131 6.83 -10.22 -8.85
CA ASP A 131 6.13 -10.07 -7.57
C ASP A 131 6.99 -10.54 -6.41
N TRP A 132 6.97 -9.75 -5.35
CA TRP A 132 7.34 -10.17 -4.01
C TRP A 132 6.15 -10.86 -3.35
N GLN A 133 6.38 -11.98 -2.67
CA GLN A 133 5.49 -12.37 -1.57
C GLN A 133 5.77 -11.42 -0.40
N THR A 134 4.70 -10.90 0.20
CA THR A 134 4.82 -9.90 1.26
C THR A 134 4.04 -10.28 2.50
N GLN A 135 4.54 -9.84 3.65
CA GLN A 135 3.77 -9.73 4.88
C GLN A 135 3.88 -8.30 5.40
N CYS A 136 2.80 -7.79 5.96
CA CYS A 136 2.72 -6.43 6.49
C CYS A 136 2.01 -6.42 7.85
N PRO A 137 2.59 -7.05 8.90
CA PRO A 137 2.12 -6.89 10.27
C PRO A 137 1.99 -5.40 10.58
N THR A 138 0.78 -4.99 10.93
CA THR A 138 0.41 -3.60 11.21
C THR A 138 -0.20 -3.56 12.61
N LEU A 139 0.24 -2.63 13.44
CA LEU A 139 -0.33 -2.37 14.76
C LEU A 139 -0.56 -0.87 14.90
N ALA A 140 -1.80 -0.51 15.24
CA ALA A 140 -2.17 0.85 15.59
C ALA A 140 -2.66 0.85 17.04
N GLU A 141 -2.09 1.72 17.87
CA GLU A 141 -2.44 1.83 19.28
C GLU A 141 -3.67 2.76 19.43
N PRO A 142 -4.82 2.27 19.93
CA PRO A 142 -6.06 3.05 20.01
C PRO A 142 -5.96 4.30 20.89
N GLU A 143 -5.05 4.32 21.87
CA GLU A 143 -4.90 5.41 22.83
C GLU A 143 -3.78 6.39 22.43
N ASP A 144 -2.70 5.88 21.85
CA ASP A 144 -1.46 6.65 21.66
C ASP A 144 -1.35 7.36 20.29
N HIS A 145 -2.34 7.19 19.42
CA HIS A 145 -2.34 7.76 18.07
C HIS A 145 -1.09 7.39 17.25
N THR A 146 -0.63 6.16 17.39
CA THR A 146 0.52 5.62 16.68
C THR A 146 0.14 4.45 15.78
N VAL A 147 0.85 4.29 14.66
CA VAL A 147 0.80 3.10 13.83
C VAL A 147 2.22 2.65 13.52
N THR A 148 2.51 1.37 13.70
CA THR A 148 3.73 0.74 13.24
C THR A 148 3.40 -0.39 12.30
N TYR A 149 4.12 -0.50 11.20
CA TYR A 149 4.04 -1.69 10.37
C TYR A 149 5.41 -2.10 9.84
N LYS A 150 5.53 -3.39 9.47
CA LYS A 150 6.74 -3.93 8.82
C LYS A 150 6.37 -4.53 7.49
N LEU A 151 6.81 -3.92 6.39
CA LEU A 151 6.77 -4.55 5.08
C LEU A 151 7.92 -5.55 4.96
N ILE A 152 7.59 -6.83 5.10
CA ILE A 152 8.52 -7.96 4.94
C ILE A 152 8.38 -8.49 3.52
N LYS A 153 9.44 -8.40 2.71
CA LYS A 153 9.51 -9.04 1.39
C LYS A 153 10.22 -10.38 1.53
N LEU A 154 9.66 -11.43 0.95
CA LEU A 154 10.21 -12.78 0.97
C LEU A 154 10.91 -13.10 -0.36
N LEU A 155 11.97 -13.90 -0.29
CA LEU A 155 12.64 -14.42 -1.49
C LEU A 155 11.69 -15.36 -2.25
N PRO A 156 11.63 -15.28 -3.59
CA PRO A 156 10.96 -16.28 -4.40
C PRO A 156 11.55 -17.68 -4.14
N THR A 157 10.69 -18.70 -4.03
CA THR A 157 11.09 -20.10 -3.80
C THR A 157 10.52 -21.02 -4.88
N VAL A 158 11.16 -22.17 -5.09
CA VAL A 158 10.71 -23.21 -6.03
C VAL A 158 10.70 -24.58 -5.35
N GLY A 159 9.85 -25.49 -5.82
CA GLY A 159 9.83 -26.89 -5.36
C GLY A 159 9.33 -27.07 -3.91
N CYS A 160 9.76 -28.15 -3.25
CA CYS A 160 9.39 -28.46 -1.85
C CYS A 160 9.97 -27.48 -0.82
N GLU A 161 10.80 -26.53 -1.24
CA GLU A 161 11.31 -25.43 -0.41
C GLU A 161 10.29 -24.28 -0.26
N ALA A 162 9.13 -24.38 -0.90
CA ALA A 162 8.00 -23.46 -0.73
C ALA A 162 7.48 -23.36 0.72
N ASP A 163 7.82 -24.32 1.58
CA ASP A 163 7.49 -24.32 3.01
C ASP A 163 8.52 -23.54 3.87
N ALA A 164 9.64 -23.09 3.29
CA ALA A 164 10.70 -22.34 3.96
C ALA A 164 10.75 -20.89 3.47
N ALA A 165 9.86 -20.04 4.01
CA ALA A 165 9.88 -18.60 3.73
C ALA A 165 11.20 -17.97 4.22
N THR A 166 11.95 -17.34 3.32
CA THR A 166 13.17 -16.59 3.65
C THR A 166 12.95 -15.11 3.43
N ARG A 167 13.32 -14.29 4.42
CA ARG A 167 13.18 -12.83 4.33
C ARG A 167 14.27 -12.25 3.43
N TYR A 168 13.88 -11.43 2.47
CA TYR A 168 14.77 -10.60 1.68
C TYR A 168 15.04 -9.26 2.38
N SER A 169 13.97 -8.55 2.74
CA SER A 169 14.06 -7.23 3.37
C SER A 169 12.92 -7.01 4.37
N ILE A 170 13.15 -6.12 5.33
CA ILE A 170 12.14 -5.60 6.25
C ILE A 170 12.24 -4.08 6.20
N ASP A 171 11.18 -3.41 5.76
CA ASP A 171 11.00 -1.96 5.89
C ASP A 171 10.02 -1.70 7.03
N GLU A 172 10.45 -0.97 8.06
CA GLU A 172 9.63 -0.70 9.25
C GLU A 172 9.28 0.79 9.29
N ARG A 173 7.97 1.09 9.30
CA ARG A 173 7.47 2.45 9.36
C ARG A 173 6.74 2.71 10.66
N ASN A 174 6.97 3.91 11.19
CA ASN A 174 6.34 4.40 12.41
C ASN A 174 5.65 5.72 12.10
N ILE A 175 4.36 5.75 12.34
CA ILE A 175 3.48 6.91 12.20
C ILE A 175 3.20 7.38 13.63
N GLY A 176 3.64 8.60 13.95
CA GLY A 176 3.47 9.18 15.29
C GLY A 176 4.58 8.80 16.26
N GLY A 177 4.39 9.17 17.52
CA GLY A 177 5.38 8.97 18.58
C GLY A 177 6.62 9.87 18.45
N SER A 178 7.67 9.56 19.21
CA SER A 178 8.86 10.40 19.36
C SER A 178 9.84 10.36 18.18
N HIS A 179 9.65 9.43 17.23
CA HIS A 179 10.55 9.21 16.08
C HIS A 179 9.80 9.27 14.74
N ASN A 180 8.86 10.21 14.62
CA ASN A 180 8.03 10.37 13.43
C ASN A 180 8.78 11.12 12.30
N SER A 181 9.13 10.43 11.22
CA SER A 181 9.68 11.05 10.00
C SER A 181 8.60 11.49 9.01
N LEU A 182 7.32 11.29 9.35
CA LEU A 182 6.19 11.57 8.49
C LEU A 182 5.91 13.07 8.36
N ALA A 183 5.62 13.53 7.14
CA ALA A 183 5.21 14.91 6.88
C ALA A 183 3.70 15.12 7.06
N ALA A 184 2.88 14.14 6.69
CA ALA A 184 1.43 14.18 6.85
C ALA A 184 0.81 12.78 6.93
N PHE A 185 -0.25 12.65 7.71
CA PHE A 185 -1.09 11.46 7.84
C PHE A 185 -2.56 11.85 7.82
N ALA A 186 -3.35 11.23 6.96
CA ALA A 186 -4.79 11.31 7.06
C ALA A 186 -5.42 9.92 7.09
N TYR A 187 -6.38 9.71 7.98
CA TYR A 187 -6.99 8.41 8.22
C TYR A 187 -8.51 8.48 8.25
N GLN A 188 -9.16 7.35 7.97
CA GLN A 188 -10.60 7.19 8.11
C GLN A 188 -10.89 5.94 8.95
N SER A 189 -11.99 5.93 9.69
CA SER A 189 -12.45 4.80 10.50
C SER A 189 -12.47 3.46 9.73
N THR A 190 -12.65 3.47 8.42
CA THR A 190 -12.65 2.30 7.54
C THR A 190 -11.33 1.53 7.52
N GLY A 191 -10.22 2.14 7.97
CA GLY A 191 -8.86 1.64 7.80
C GLY A 191 -8.15 2.25 6.59
N CYS A 192 -8.86 3.02 5.75
CA CYS A 192 -8.22 3.78 4.67
C CYS A 192 -7.34 4.90 5.25
N TYR A 193 -6.20 5.13 4.63
CA TYR A 193 -5.32 6.24 4.98
C TYR A 193 -4.49 6.71 3.80
N ALA A 194 -3.91 7.90 3.92
CA ALA A 194 -2.79 8.32 3.11
C ALA A 194 -1.68 8.93 3.98
N ALA A 195 -0.43 8.65 3.62
CA ALA A 195 0.76 9.02 4.35
C ALA A 195 1.79 9.64 3.39
N LEU A 196 2.35 10.78 3.78
CA LEU A 196 3.40 11.49 3.04
C LEU A 196 4.74 11.32 3.75
N TRP A 197 5.63 10.55 3.14
CA TRP A 197 6.95 10.24 3.66
C TRP A 197 8.03 11.03 2.91
N PRO A 198 8.63 12.07 3.51
CA PRO A 198 9.77 12.74 2.90
C PRO A 198 10.97 11.79 2.88
N THR A 199 11.69 11.77 1.76
CA THR A 199 12.94 11.01 1.62
C THR A 199 14.09 11.97 1.24
N GLU A 200 15.28 11.42 0.98
CA GLU A 200 16.45 12.23 0.66
C GLU A 200 16.36 12.86 -0.74
N ASP A 201 17.14 13.92 -0.99
CA ASP A 201 17.33 14.53 -2.31
C ASP A 201 16.04 15.03 -3.02
N GLY A 202 15.02 15.43 -2.25
CA GLY A 202 13.77 15.97 -2.80
C GLY A 202 12.82 14.90 -3.34
N LEU A 203 13.11 13.63 -3.06
CA LEU A 203 12.17 12.53 -3.24
C LEU A 203 11.19 12.50 -2.05
N PHE A 204 10.00 11.96 -2.31
CA PHE A 204 9.04 11.62 -1.27
C PHE A 204 8.14 10.49 -1.76
N GLU A 205 7.62 9.72 -0.82
CA GLU A 205 6.65 8.68 -1.08
C GLU A 205 5.28 9.10 -0.60
N LEU A 206 4.31 9.01 -1.49
CA LEU A 206 2.90 9.18 -1.16
C LEU A 206 2.24 7.80 -1.15
N GLU A 207 2.02 7.29 0.07
CA GLU A 207 1.39 6.00 0.31
C GLU A 207 -0.12 6.19 0.50
N HIS A 208 -0.90 5.45 -0.28
CA HIS A 208 -2.35 5.37 -0.15
C HIS A 208 -2.76 3.95 0.19
N CYS A 209 -3.46 3.75 1.31
CA CYS A 209 -4.04 2.47 1.68
C CYS A 209 -5.55 2.53 1.52
N LEU A 210 -6.10 1.69 0.64
CA LEU A 210 -7.52 1.59 0.37
C LEU A 210 -8.02 0.23 0.86
N ILE A 211 -9.05 0.24 1.70
CA ILE A 211 -9.75 -0.96 2.18
C ILE A 211 -10.97 -1.19 1.29
N ASP A 212 -11.18 -2.44 0.85
CA ASP A 212 -12.39 -2.80 0.13
C ASP A 212 -13.61 -2.65 1.06
N PRO A 213 -14.59 -1.78 0.73
CA PRO A 213 -15.78 -1.61 1.54
C PRO A 213 -16.67 -2.85 1.59
N GLN A 214 -16.57 -3.76 0.62
CA GLN A 214 -17.31 -5.03 0.57
C GLN A 214 -16.57 -6.15 1.31
N ASN A 215 -15.25 -6.03 1.44
CA ASN A 215 -14.39 -6.99 2.13
C ASN A 215 -13.31 -6.25 2.94
N LYS A 216 -13.61 -5.96 4.21
CA LYS A 216 -12.69 -5.23 5.11
C LYS A 216 -11.38 -5.95 5.39
N GLU A 217 -11.29 -7.25 5.05
CA GLU A 217 -10.07 -8.02 5.16
C GLU A 217 -9.21 -7.92 3.89
N SER A 218 -9.60 -7.13 2.89
CA SER A 218 -8.82 -6.88 1.68
C SER A 218 -8.40 -5.41 1.61
N ARG A 219 -7.11 -5.19 1.37
CA ARG A 219 -6.56 -3.85 1.17
C ARG A 219 -5.59 -3.81 0.00
N VAL A 220 -5.48 -2.62 -0.58
CA VAL A 220 -4.42 -2.29 -1.52
C VAL A 220 -3.64 -1.09 -1.01
N ARG A 221 -2.31 -1.19 -1.02
CA ARG A 221 -1.42 -0.05 -0.77
C ARG A 221 -0.75 0.35 -2.07
N ILE A 222 -0.99 1.57 -2.52
CA ILE A 222 -0.41 2.15 -3.73
C ILE A 222 0.50 3.28 -3.29
N ILE A 223 1.78 3.17 -3.60
CA ILE A 223 2.80 4.14 -3.23
C ILE A 223 3.31 4.81 -4.49
N GLN A 224 3.11 6.12 -4.60
CA GLN A 224 3.70 6.94 -5.65
C GLN A 224 5.03 7.50 -5.15
N VAL A 225 6.13 7.15 -5.81
CA VAL A 225 7.45 7.73 -5.53
C VAL A 225 7.63 8.95 -6.43
N LEU A 226 7.72 10.12 -5.81
CA LEU A 226 7.68 11.42 -6.50
C LEU A 226 9.00 12.16 -6.28
N LEU A 227 9.49 12.81 -7.32
CA LEU A 227 10.61 13.75 -7.26
C LEU A 227 10.09 15.17 -7.43
N LEU A 228 10.51 16.07 -6.55
CA LEU A 228 10.31 17.50 -6.75
C LEU A 228 11.42 18.06 -7.66
N ASP A 229 11.15 18.16 -8.95
CA ASP A 229 12.08 18.71 -9.95
C ASP A 229 11.63 20.10 -10.42
N ASN A 230 12.44 21.13 -10.15
CA ASN A 230 12.17 22.52 -10.54
C ASN A 230 10.75 23.01 -10.17
N GLY A 231 10.26 22.62 -8.98
CA GLY A 231 8.93 22.98 -8.49
C GLY A 231 7.79 22.13 -9.05
N ARG A 232 8.09 21.12 -9.89
CA ARG A 232 7.10 20.17 -10.42
C ARG A 232 7.24 18.81 -9.76
N MET A 233 6.10 18.17 -9.50
CA MET A 233 6.06 16.79 -9.03
C MET A 233 6.17 15.83 -10.20
N VAL A 234 7.19 14.97 -10.19
CA VAL A 234 7.47 14.01 -11.25
C VAL A 234 7.46 12.61 -10.68
N LEU A 235 6.53 11.77 -11.16
CA LEU A 235 6.45 10.36 -10.80
C LEU A 235 7.68 9.60 -11.28
N GLN A 236 8.39 8.94 -10.38
CA GLN A 236 9.55 8.11 -10.68
C GLN A 236 9.14 6.65 -10.89
N ASN A 237 8.38 6.10 -9.94
CA ASN A 237 7.88 4.73 -9.97
C ASN A 237 6.67 4.60 -9.06
N ILE A 238 5.99 3.46 -9.17
CA ILE A 238 4.82 3.11 -8.38
C ILE A 238 5.11 1.78 -7.69
N GLN A 239 4.71 1.64 -6.43
CA GLN A 239 4.70 0.35 -5.74
C GLN A 239 3.27 -0.03 -5.42
N VAL A 240 2.91 -1.29 -5.64
CA VAL A 240 1.58 -1.80 -5.34
C VAL A 240 1.71 -3.01 -4.46
N PHE A 241 0.93 -3.04 -3.38
CA PHE A 241 0.77 -4.20 -2.50
C PHE A 241 -0.71 -4.55 -2.42
N CYS A 242 -1.06 -5.80 -2.74
CA CYS A 242 -2.40 -6.32 -2.56
C CYS A 242 -2.35 -7.33 -1.41
N GLU A 243 -3.09 -7.04 -0.34
CA GLU A 243 -2.91 -7.69 0.95
C GLU A 243 -4.27 -8.17 1.49
N GLN A 244 -4.27 -9.34 2.10
CA GLN A 244 -5.40 -9.96 2.76
C GLN A 244 -5.08 -10.09 4.26
N TRP A 245 -6.05 -9.76 5.10
CA TRP A 245 -5.94 -9.96 6.54
C TRP A 245 -5.84 -11.46 6.82
N TYR A 246 -4.75 -11.85 7.48
CA TYR A 246 -4.45 -13.23 7.83
C TYR A 246 -4.87 -13.56 9.26
N GLY A 247 -4.67 -12.61 10.19
CA GLY A 247 -4.89 -12.87 11.60
C GLY A 247 -4.58 -11.68 12.51
N PRO A 248 -4.79 -11.85 13.83
CA PRO A 248 -4.38 -10.84 14.81
C PRO A 248 -2.88 -10.57 14.75
N PHE A 249 -2.47 -9.36 15.10
CA PHE A 249 -1.06 -8.93 15.10
C PHE A 249 -0.17 -9.89 15.91
N ARG A 250 0.91 -10.34 15.28
CA ARG A 250 1.98 -11.18 15.84
C ARG A 250 3.36 -10.69 15.41
N ASN A 251 3.46 -9.41 15.01
CA ASN A 251 4.71 -8.76 14.65
C ASN A 251 5.51 -9.47 13.54
N GLY A 252 4.84 -10.26 12.69
CA GLY A 252 5.50 -11.08 11.67
C GLY A 252 6.41 -12.18 12.23
N GLU A 253 6.17 -12.67 13.46
CA GLU A 253 6.93 -13.79 14.05
C GLU A 253 6.73 -15.09 13.28
N GLN A 254 5.56 -15.28 12.69
CA GLN A 254 5.24 -16.42 11.84
C GLN A 254 5.20 -15.98 10.38
N LEU A 255 6.11 -16.52 9.58
CA LEU A 255 6.07 -16.32 8.14
C LEU A 255 4.94 -17.16 7.54
N GLY A 256 4.05 -16.52 6.79
CA GLY A 256 2.95 -17.15 6.09
C GLY A 256 3.46 -18.08 4.99
N GLY A 257 2.77 -19.20 4.78
CA GLY A 257 2.99 -20.07 3.63
C GLY A 257 2.64 -19.36 2.32
N CYS A 258 3.11 -19.89 1.19
CA CYS A 258 3.00 -19.29 -0.14
C CYS A 258 1.64 -18.61 -0.41
N ALA A 259 1.61 -17.28 -0.38
CA ALA A 259 0.42 -16.46 -0.69
C ALA A 259 0.22 -16.27 -2.21
N ILE A 260 1.21 -16.65 -3.02
CA ILE A 260 1.16 -16.60 -4.49
C ILE A 260 0.35 -17.82 -4.96
N ARG A 261 -0.98 -17.76 -4.82
CA ARG A 261 -1.88 -18.85 -5.21
C ARG A 261 -2.15 -18.91 -6.71
N ASP A 262 -1.93 -17.83 -7.45
CA ASP A 262 -2.16 -17.74 -8.89
C ASP A 262 -1.15 -16.76 -9.52
N SER A 263 -0.92 -16.89 -10.83
CA SER A 263 -0.03 -16.10 -11.71
C SER A 263 0.39 -14.71 -11.17
N ALA A 264 1.69 -14.40 -11.31
CA ALA A 264 2.26 -13.12 -10.89
C ALA A 264 1.38 -11.93 -11.33
N PHE A 265 0.76 -11.21 -10.39
CA PHE A 265 -0.27 -10.22 -10.68
C PHE A 265 0.29 -9.09 -11.53
N ALA A 266 1.56 -8.71 -11.32
CA ALA A 266 2.18 -7.61 -12.06
C ALA A 266 2.32 -7.93 -13.56
N SER A 267 2.32 -9.21 -13.92
CA SER A 267 2.37 -9.68 -15.32
C SER A 267 0.99 -9.84 -15.97
N THR A 268 -0.10 -9.65 -15.22
CA THR A 268 -1.46 -9.67 -15.79
C THR A 268 -1.78 -8.38 -16.52
N ASP A 269 -2.73 -8.43 -17.46
CA ASP A 269 -3.12 -7.24 -18.23
C ASP A 269 -3.64 -6.14 -17.29
N ALA A 270 -3.20 -4.91 -17.56
CA ALA A 270 -3.81 -3.73 -16.98
C ALA A 270 -5.28 -3.62 -17.43
N MET A 271 -6.10 -2.97 -16.59
CA MET A 271 -7.48 -2.66 -16.93
C MET A 271 -7.60 -1.75 -18.16
N LYS A 272 -8.79 -1.66 -18.76
CA LYS A 272 -9.01 -0.80 -19.93
C LYS A 272 -9.29 0.64 -19.50
N SER A 273 -8.73 1.61 -20.24
CA SER A 273 -8.97 3.04 -19.98
C SER A 273 -10.46 3.40 -19.95
N SER A 274 -11.26 2.75 -20.80
CA SER A 274 -12.72 2.94 -20.88
C SER A 274 -13.48 2.58 -19.59
N GLU A 275 -12.85 1.88 -18.65
CA GLU A 275 -13.45 1.52 -17.36
C GLU A 275 -13.23 2.60 -16.29
N VAL A 276 -12.27 3.53 -16.50
CA VAL A 276 -11.93 4.63 -15.58
C VAL A 276 -12.36 6.00 -16.13
N VAL A 277 -12.22 6.19 -17.45
CA VAL A 277 -12.58 7.45 -18.12
C VAL A 277 -14.08 7.70 -18.00
N GLY A 278 -14.43 8.94 -17.68
CA GLY A 278 -15.81 9.36 -17.49
C GLY A 278 -16.00 10.35 -16.36
N VAL A 279 -17.26 10.68 -16.09
CA VAL A 279 -17.65 11.52 -14.96
C VAL A 279 -18.07 10.62 -13.82
N TRP A 280 -17.48 10.84 -12.66
CA TRP A 280 -17.73 10.12 -11.43
C TRP A 280 -18.38 11.05 -10.42
N GLN A 281 -19.24 10.51 -9.58
CA GLN A 281 -19.86 11.22 -8.46
C GLN A 281 -19.46 10.53 -7.17
N ALA A 282 -19.04 11.30 -6.18
CA ALA A 282 -18.49 10.74 -4.96
C ALA A 282 -18.78 11.60 -3.74
N SER A 283 -19.08 10.96 -2.62
CA SER A 283 -18.96 11.58 -1.30
C SER A 283 -17.53 11.38 -0.83
N SER A 284 -16.76 12.47 -0.82
CA SER A 284 -15.35 12.46 -0.43
C SER A 284 -15.24 12.76 1.06
N SER A 285 -14.42 12.01 1.79
CA SER A 285 -13.93 12.42 3.11
C SER A 285 -12.61 13.14 2.93
N VAL A 286 -12.43 14.29 3.58
CA VAL A 286 -11.36 15.25 3.29
C VAL A 286 -10.66 15.69 4.56
N ALA A 287 -9.33 15.84 4.48
CA ALA A 287 -8.47 16.45 5.47
C ALA A 287 -7.71 17.60 4.80
N SER A 288 -7.77 18.80 5.39
CA SER A 288 -7.05 19.98 4.88
C SER A 288 -5.78 20.22 5.70
N PHE A 289 -4.71 20.55 4.98
CA PHE A 289 -3.41 20.87 5.54
C PHE A 289 -3.09 22.34 5.20
N HIS A 290 -2.60 23.06 6.20
CA HIS A 290 -2.15 24.44 6.03
C HIS A 290 -0.69 24.54 6.40
N SER A 291 0.07 25.39 5.71
CA SER A 291 1.52 25.55 5.92
C SER A 291 1.91 25.98 7.35
N SER A 292 0.96 26.53 8.12
CA SER A 292 1.16 26.92 9.51
C SER A 292 0.77 25.85 10.54
N GLN A 293 0.16 24.73 10.11
CA GLN A 293 -0.27 23.67 11.03
C GLN A 293 0.90 22.76 11.37
N THR A 294 1.08 22.50 12.66
CA THR A 294 2.06 21.54 13.18
C THR A 294 1.48 20.14 13.33
N ASN A 295 0.18 19.97 13.12
CA ASN A 295 -0.47 18.68 13.29
C ASN A 295 -0.30 17.84 12.01
N VAL A 296 0.55 16.83 12.13
CA VAL A 296 0.80 15.84 11.08
C VAL A 296 -0.42 14.94 10.88
N PHE A 297 -1.29 14.80 11.90
CA PHE A 297 -2.43 13.87 11.91
C PHE A 297 -3.75 14.59 11.63
N GLN A 298 -4.49 14.11 10.63
CA GLN A 298 -5.82 14.61 10.34
C GLN A 298 -6.81 13.46 10.17
N GLU A 299 -7.95 13.55 10.82
CA GLU A 299 -9.08 12.66 10.54
C GLU A 299 -9.72 13.09 9.21
N LEU A 300 -9.98 12.14 8.32
CA LEU A 300 -10.74 12.37 7.09
C LEU A 300 -12.21 12.53 7.45
N VAL A 301 -12.68 13.77 7.46
CA VAL A 301 -14.07 14.10 7.81
C VAL A 301 -14.94 14.07 6.55
N GLU A 302 -16.17 13.57 6.67
CA GLU A 302 -17.11 13.54 5.56
C GLU A 302 -17.29 14.94 4.95
N GLY A 303 -16.96 15.04 3.67
CA GLY A 303 -17.05 16.25 2.88
C GLY A 303 -18.31 16.26 2.02
N ILE A 304 -18.31 17.19 1.06
CA ILE A 304 -19.44 17.41 0.16
C ILE A 304 -19.34 16.43 -1.02
N THR A 305 -20.49 16.01 -1.53
CA THR A 305 -20.55 15.25 -2.78
C THR A 305 -20.00 16.10 -3.94
N GLN A 306 -19.01 15.55 -4.64
CA GLN A 306 -18.35 16.21 -5.77
C GLN A 306 -18.44 15.33 -7.02
N LYS A 307 -18.29 15.97 -8.18
CA LYS A 307 -18.08 15.27 -9.44
C LYS A 307 -16.62 15.42 -9.85
N SER A 308 -16.02 14.32 -10.27
CA SER A 308 -14.69 14.26 -10.87
C SER A 308 -14.82 13.78 -12.31
N ALA A 309 -14.00 14.33 -13.21
CA ALA A 309 -13.94 13.90 -14.60
C ALA A 309 -12.54 13.38 -14.90
N ARG A 310 -12.45 12.22 -15.53
CA ARG A 310 -11.20 11.62 -16.00
C ARG A 310 -11.26 11.49 -17.51
N ASP A 311 -10.32 12.14 -18.20
CA ASP A 311 -10.22 12.19 -19.66
C ASP A 311 -9.29 11.12 -20.24
N GLY A 312 -8.37 10.61 -19.42
CA GLY A 312 -7.46 9.52 -19.76
C GLY A 312 -6.02 9.94 -20.02
N ASP A 313 -5.73 11.23 -20.16
CA ASP A 313 -4.44 11.71 -20.66
C ASP A 313 -3.27 11.48 -19.68
N ASN A 314 -3.55 11.39 -18.37
CA ASN A 314 -2.56 11.16 -17.31
C ASN A 314 -2.80 9.87 -16.51
N LEU A 315 -3.64 8.97 -17.03
CA LEU A 315 -3.97 7.71 -16.34
C LEU A 315 -2.90 6.66 -16.61
N ILE A 316 -2.30 6.16 -15.53
CA ILE A 316 -1.44 4.99 -15.54
C ILE A 316 -2.29 3.82 -15.04
N LEU A 317 -2.64 2.94 -15.96
CA LEU A 317 -3.47 1.76 -15.69
C LEU A 317 -2.58 0.62 -15.21
N LEU A 318 -2.97 0.02 -14.11
CA LEU A 318 -2.20 -1.03 -13.45
C LEU A 318 -3.03 -2.34 -13.43
N PRO A 319 -2.37 -3.48 -13.22
CA PRO A 319 -3.06 -4.74 -12.94
C PRO A 319 -4.00 -4.64 -11.73
N LYS A 320 -4.86 -5.66 -11.56
CA LYS A 320 -5.80 -5.76 -10.42
C LYS A 320 -6.81 -4.61 -10.32
N GLN A 321 -7.18 -4.02 -11.46
CA GLN A 321 -8.17 -2.94 -11.55
C GLN A 321 -7.75 -1.68 -10.80
N LEU A 322 -6.43 -1.44 -10.77
CA LEU A 322 -5.82 -0.31 -10.11
C LEU A 322 -5.42 0.74 -11.15
N TRP A 323 -5.33 1.98 -10.72
CA TRP A 323 -4.79 3.06 -11.53
C TRP A 323 -4.17 4.13 -10.64
N CYS A 324 -3.30 4.93 -11.24
CA CYS A 324 -2.82 6.15 -10.63
C CYS A 324 -2.67 7.26 -11.65
N SER A 325 -2.54 8.49 -11.18
CA SER A 325 -2.24 9.67 -11.98
C SER A 325 -1.48 10.71 -11.16
N VAL A 326 -0.72 11.52 -11.87
CA VAL A 326 -0.13 12.75 -11.36
C VAL A 326 -0.39 13.81 -12.42
N SER A 327 -1.09 14.88 -12.05
CA SER A 327 -1.53 15.92 -12.97
C SER A 327 -1.35 17.31 -12.38
N GLU A 328 -1.27 18.32 -13.23
CA GLU A 328 -1.32 19.73 -12.84
C GLU A 328 -2.75 20.25 -13.07
N ARG A 329 -3.32 20.91 -12.07
CA ARG A 329 -4.65 21.50 -12.12
C ARG A 329 -4.61 22.89 -12.78
N GLU A 330 -5.76 23.43 -13.16
CA GLU A 330 -5.86 24.76 -13.78
C GLU A 330 -5.34 25.90 -12.90
N ASP A 331 -5.46 25.75 -11.59
CA ASP A 331 -4.90 26.70 -10.61
C ASP A 331 -3.39 26.55 -10.47
N GLY A 332 -2.77 25.54 -11.11
CA GLY A 332 -1.37 25.12 -11.09
C GLY A 332 -0.96 24.30 -9.87
N ASP A 333 -1.92 23.86 -9.06
CA ASP A 333 -1.67 22.87 -8.01
C ASP A 333 -1.40 21.49 -8.63
N ALA A 334 -0.56 20.67 -7.98
CA ALA A 334 -0.37 19.27 -8.38
C ALA A 334 -1.42 18.38 -7.71
N CYS A 335 -1.97 17.43 -8.47
CA CYS A 335 -2.93 16.44 -8.02
C CYS A 335 -2.35 15.03 -8.23
N CYS A 336 -2.09 14.34 -7.12
CA CYS A 336 -1.71 12.94 -7.10
C CYS A 336 -2.95 12.12 -6.73
N GLU A 337 -3.33 11.17 -7.58
CA GLU A 337 -4.55 10.39 -7.39
C GLU A 337 -4.30 8.92 -7.68
N VAL A 338 -4.88 8.05 -6.85
CA VAL A 338 -4.91 6.61 -7.07
C VAL A 338 -6.34 6.09 -6.94
N GLY A 339 -6.62 4.95 -7.54
CA GLY A 339 -7.90 4.30 -7.37
C GLY A 339 -7.89 2.81 -7.60
N TRP A 340 -8.95 2.20 -7.09
CA TRP A 340 -9.26 0.78 -7.21
C TRP A 340 -10.71 0.61 -7.65
N LEU A 341 -10.94 0.03 -8.82
CA LEU A 341 -12.28 -0.37 -9.21
C LEU A 341 -12.67 -1.66 -8.49
N LEU A 342 -13.85 -1.63 -7.85
CA LEU A 342 -14.38 -2.73 -7.05
C LEU A 342 -15.33 -3.59 -7.89
N ASP A 343 -16.22 -2.93 -8.64
CA ASP A 343 -17.14 -3.54 -9.58
C ASP A 343 -17.48 -2.53 -10.71
N ARG A 344 -18.39 -2.90 -11.63
CA ARG A 344 -18.73 -2.05 -12.77
C ARG A 344 -19.36 -0.73 -12.31
N GLY A 345 -18.56 0.32 -12.41
CA GLY A 345 -18.99 1.69 -12.14
C GLY A 345 -18.91 2.10 -10.68
N HIS A 346 -18.21 1.35 -9.83
CA HIS A 346 -17.84 1.81 -8.49
C HIS A 346 -16.32 1.74 -8.28
N ALA A 347 -15.80 2.77 -7.63
CA ALA A 347 -14.39 2.90 -7.32
C ALA A 347 -14.20 3.41 -5.90
N ILE A 348 -13.06 3.05 -5.30
CA ILE A 348 -12.51 3.80 -4.18
C ILE A 348 -11.26 4.54 -4.66
N THR A 349 -11.16 5.82 -4.32
CA THR A 349 -10.07 6.69 -4.75
C THR A 349 -9.44 7.39 -3.56
N SER A 350 -8.15 7.70 -3.66
CA SER A 350 -7.47 8.61 -2.75
C SER A 350 -6.70 9.63 -3.55
N ARG A 351 -6.78 10.89 -3.09
CA ARG A 351 -6.26 12.05 -3.81
C ARG A 351 -5.53 12.96 -2.85
N CYS A 352 -4.40 13.50 -3.29
CA CYS A 352 -3.64 14.51 -2.57
C CYS A 352 -3.41 15.73 -3.47
N ILE A 353 -3.73 16.92 -2.95
CA ILE A 353 -3.48 18.19 -3.63
C ILE A 353 -2.28 18.86 -2.98
N PHE A 354 -1.34 19.29 -3.82
CA PHE A 354 -0.20 20.09 -3.43
C PHE A 354 -0.27 21.45 -4.11
N SER A 355 0.06 22.50 -3.35
CA SER A 355 0.29 23.84 -3.90
C SER A 355 1.41 23.86 -4.93
N LYS A 356 1.50 24.93 -5.72
CA LYS A 356 2.66 25.25 -6.59
C LYS A 356 4.01 25.20 -5.90
N ASP A 357 4.02 25.49 -4.60
CA ASP A 357 5.23 25.47 -3.76
C ASP A 357 5.47 24.08 -3.15
N ALA A 358 4.82 23.04 -3.68
CA ALA A 358 4.88 21.64 -3.25
C ALA A 358 4.42 21.37 -1.80
N ASN A 359 3.77 22.34 -1.15
CA ASN A 359 3.16 22.11 0.16
C ASN A 359 1.83 21.36 0.01
N LEU A 360 1.63 20.31 0.81
CA LEU A 360 0.38 19.57 0.87
C LEU A 360 -0.76 20.48 1.34
N LYS A 361 -1.88 20.48 0.62
CA LYS A 361 -3.09 21.26 0.91
C LYS A 361 -4.25 20.39 1.36
N GLU A 362 -4.39 19.22 0.75
CA GLU A 362 -5.58 18.38 0.92
C GLU A 362 -5.23 16.91 0.73
N ILE A 363 -5.81 16.05 1.57
CA ILE A 363 -5.93 14.62 1.32
C ILE A 363 -7.43 14.30 1.30
N ALA A 364 -7.86 13.51 0.32
CA ALA A 364 -9.22 13.00 0.22
C ALA A 364 -9.22 11.49 -0.02
N VAL A 365 -10.25 10.83 0.51
CA VAL A 365 -10.62 9.46 0.15
C VAL A 365 -12.09 9.47 -0.23
N ALA A 366 -12.43 8.88 -1.37
CA ALA A 366 -13.78 8.92 -1.90
C ALA A 366 -14.25 7.54 -2.33
N ARG A 367 -15.55 7.30 -2.12
CA ARG A 367 -16.27 6.20 -2.77
C ARG A 367 -17.05 6.80 -3.91
N GLU A 368 -16.72 6.37 -5.11
CA GLU A 368 -17.23 6.94 -6.34
C GLU A 368 -18.15 5.96 -7.03
N SER A 369 -19.17 6.51 -7.69
CA SER A 369 -19.97 5.81 -8.70
C SER A 369 -19.93 6.57 -10.02
N LEU A 370 -19.98 5.85 -11.14
CA LEU A 370 -20.13 6.48 -12.45
C LEU A 370 -21.40 7.34 -12.45
N ALA A 371 -21.25 8.61 -12.83
CA ALA A 371 -22.38 9.50 -12.95
C ALA A 371 -23.29 8.98 -14.07
N VAL A 372 -24.56 8.73 -13.75
CA VAL A 372 -25.56 8.38 -14.76
C VAL A 372 -25.69 9.57 -15.70
N GLU A 373 -25.41 9.38 -16.99
CA GLU A 373 -25.77 10.38 -18.01
C GLU A 373 -27.28 10.60 -17.93
N GLY A 374 -27.70 11.83 -17.66
CA GLY A 374 -29.11 12.19 -17.67
C GLY A 374 -29.69 11.91 -19.05
N ALA A 375 -30.70 11.04 -19.11
CA ALA A 375 -31.50 10.80 -20.29
C ALA A 375 -32.26 12.04 -20.74
#